data_AF-A0A7L0UMX2-F1
#
_entry.id   AF-A0A7L0UMX2-F1
#
_cell.length_a   1.000
_cell.length_b   1.000
_cell.length_c   1.000
_cell.angle_alpha   90.00
_cell.angle_beta   90.00
_cell.angle_gamma   90.00
#
_symmetry.space_group_name_H-M   'P 1'
#
loop_
_entity.id
_entity.type
_entity.pdbx_description
1 polymer ?
#
loop_
_entity_poly.entity_id
_entity_poly.type
_entity_poly.pdbx_seq_one_letter_code
_entity_poly.pdbx_strand_id
1 'polypeptide(L)'
;QLTLADGTVTADHVVSALPAAALAEALPDEAEPLARELRQIPAVSVAVVNLQYRGVTLPVTGFGHLVPSSEDPSLLGIVYDSVAFPQHDGTGAASVRLTVSGRWWWWFGGTQGQSWGAHGALQVMLGGAWFRQSFGDPAAVPPALLLQRAQAAVRDQ
;
A
#
# COMPACT_ATOMS: atom_id res chain seq x y z
N GLN A 1 25.61 14.55 17.91
CA GLN A 1 26.43 13.62 17.09
C GLN A 1 25.53 12.47 16.66
N LEU A 2 25.56 12.08 15.40
CA LEU A 2 24.79 10.99 14.82
C LEU A 2 25.75 9.83 14.51
N THR A 3 25.38 8.61 14.90
CA THR A 3 26.17 7.40 14.62
C THR A 3 25.56 6.68 13.42
N LEU A 4 26.37 6.45 12.39
CA LEU A 4 26.03 5.72 11.18
C LEU A 4 26.87 4.43 11.13
N ALA A 5 26.58 3.53 10.18
CA ALA A 5 27.31 2.28 10.03
C ALA A 5 28.79 2.47 9.67
N ASP A 6 29.11 3.57 8.96
CA ASP A 6 30.43 3.88 8.40
C ASP A 6 31.15 5.03 9.11
N GLY A 7 30.56 5.62 10.16
CA GLY A 7 31.19 6.70 10.90
C GLY A 7 30.23 7.52 11.74
N THR A 8 30.68 8.72 12.12
CA THR A 8 29.87 9.67 12.90
C THR A 8 29.80 11.03 12.23
N VAL A 9 28.66 11.68 12.36
CA VAL A 9 28.42 13.03 11.81
C VAL A 9 27.99 13.97 12.93
N THR A 10 28.58 15.15 12.98
CA THR A 10 28.19 16.22 13.90
C THR A 10 27.32 17.23 13.16
N ALA A 11 26.24 17.66 13.79
CA ALA A 11 25.32 18.66 13.27
C ALA A 11 24.81 19.54 14.41
N ASP A 12 24.58 20.81 14.12
CA ASP A 12 24.01 21.77 15.06
C ASP A 12 22.52 21.50 15.31
N HIS A 13 21.82 20.99 14.30
CA HIS A 13 20.41 20.64 14.34
C HIS A 13 20.13 19.32 13.62
N VAL A 14 19.13 18.58 14.09
CA VAL A 14 18.68 17.32 13.50
C VAL A 14 17.18 17.39 13.23
N VAL A 15 16.77 17.08 12.00
CA VAL A 15 15.37 16.91 11.61
C VAL A 15 15.15 15.44 11.26
N SER A 16 14.34 14.75 12.06
CA SER A 16 14.04 13.34 11.82
C SER A 16 12.80 13.19 10.93
N ALA A 17 12.93 12.40 9.86
CA ALA A 17 11.84 11.95 9.01
C ALA A 17 11.61 10.42 9.12
N LEU A 18 12.18 9.78 10.16
CA LEU A 18 12.01 8.36 10.41
C LEU A 18 10.60 8.05 10.92
N PRO A 19 10.09 6.82 10.71
CA PRO A 19 8.93 6.34 11.43
C PRO A 19 9.13 6.48 12.95
N ALA A 20 8.07 6.82 13.68
CA ALA A 20 8.14 7.12 15.12
C ALA A 20 8.83 6.01 15.93
N ALA A 21 8.48 4.75 15.67
CA ALA A 21 9.11 3.60 16.34
C ALA A 21 10.62 3.51 16.04
N ALA A 22 11.05 3.76 14.81
CA ALA A 22 12.48 3.73 14.45
C ALA A 22 13.23 4.91 15.07
N LEU A 23 12.60 6.09 15.16
CA LEU A 23 13.19 7.23 15.85
C LEU A 23 13.33 6.95 17.35
N ALA A 24 12.33 6.33 17.99
CA ALA A 24 12.38 5.99 19.40
C ALA A 24 13.57 5.10 19.76
N GLU A 25 13.95 4.17 18.89
CA GLU A 25 15.10 3.29 19.06
C GLU A 25 16.44 3.96 18.73
N ALA A 26 16.43 5.05 17.96
CA ALA A 26 17.62 5.80 17.59
C ALA A 26 17.96 6.95 18.56
N LEU A 27 17.02 7.29 19.45
CA LEU A 27 17.22 8.33 20.47
C LEU A 27 18.17 7.84 21.56
N PRO A 28 18.97 8.74 22.16
CA PRO A 28 19.83 8.37 23.27
C PRO A 28 19.00 8.17 24.56
N ASP A 29 19.55 7.45 25.53
CA ASP A 29 18.85 7.06 26.76
C ASP A 29 18.29 8.26 27.54
N GLU A 30 18.93 9.43 27.48
CA GLU A 30 18.45 10.65 28.15
C GLU A 30 17.13 11.18 27.58
N ALA A 31 16.80 10.82 26.33
CA ALA A 31 15.57 11.18 25.65
C ALA A 31 14.46 10.12 25.81
N GLU A 32 14.60 9.20 26.77
CA GLU A 32 13.61 8.14 27.05
C GLU A 32 12.16 8.64 27.23
N PRO A 33 11.88 9.80 27.88
CA PRO A 33 10.51 10.33 27.91
C PRO A 33 9.91 10.57 26.52
N LEU A 34 10.71 11.09 25.57
CA LEU A 34 10.28 11.29 24.18
C LEU A 34 10.17 9.96 23.44
N ALA A 35 11.13 9.06 23.62
CA ALA A 35 11.09 7.73 23.03
C ALA A 35 9.81 6.96 23.42
N ARG A 36 9.39 7.08 24.68
CA ARG A 36 8.14 6.49 25.18
C ARG A 36 6.89 7.04 24.48
N GLU A 37 6.81 8.35 24.27
CA GLU A 37 5.70 8.95 23.52
C GLU A 37 5.70 8.51 22.05
N LEU A 38 6.87 8.45 21.43
CA LEU A 38 7.02 7.99 20.04
C LEU A 38 6.60 6.53 19.86
N ARG A 39 6.91 5.65 20.83
CA ARG A 39 6.48 4.23 20.81
C ARG A 39 4.97 4.05 20.89
N GLN A 40 4.23 5.05 21.39
CA GLN A 40 2.76 5.00 21.45
C GLN A 40 2.08 5.33 20.13
N ILE A 41 2.82 5.81 19.11
CA ILE A 41 2.26 6.14 17.79
C ILE A 41 2.09 4.83 16.98
N PRO A 42 0.86 4.35 16.77
CA PRO A 42 0.66 3.05 16.11
C PRO A 42 0.89 3.16 14.60
N ALA A 43 1.46 2.11 14.04
CA ALA A 43 1.53 1.87 12.60
C ALA A 43 0.81 0.56 12.26
N VAL A 44 0.25 0.49 11.05
CA VAL A 44 -0.44 -0.70 10.54
C VAL A 44 0.30 -1.26 9.34
N SER A 45 0.08 -2.54 9.06
CA SER A 45 0.68 -3.22 7.90
C SER A 45 -0.35 -3.34 6.79
N VAL A 46 0.07 -3.08 5.56
CA VAL A 46 -0.76 -3.18 4.36
C VAL A 46 0.04 -3.96 3.32
N ALA A 47 -0.56 -5.02 2.78
CA ALA A 47 -0.03 -5.68 1.59
C ALA A 47 -0.66 -5.08 0.35
N VAL A 48 0.19 -4.77 -0.63
CA VAL A 48 -0.24 -4.30 -1.94
C VAL A 48 0.04 -5.40 -2.95
N VAL A 49 -1.02 -5.93 -3.55
CA VAL A 49 -0.94 -6.99 -4.56
C VAL A 49 -1.39 -6.42 -5.90
N ASN A 50 -0.47 -6.39 -6.86
CA ASN A 50 -0.76 -5.91 -8.20
C ASN A 50 -1.08 -7.11 -9.11
N LEU A 51 -2.22 -7.06 -9.78
CA LEU A 51 -2.73 -8.09 -10.67
C LEU A 51 -2.91 -7.51 -12.06
N GLN A 52 -2.52 -8.26 -13.09
CA GLN A 52 -2.71 -7.84 -14.48
C GLN A 52 -3.35 -8.95 -15.28
N TYR A 53 -4.43 -8.61 -15.98
CA TYR A 53 -5.20 -9.52 -16.80
C TYR A 53 -5.19 -9.07 -18.26
N ARG A 54 -5.09 -10.02 -19.19
CA ARG A 54 -5.21 -9.75 -20.63
C ARG A 54 -6.65 -9.88 -21.07
N GLY A 55 -7.11 -8.96 -21.90
CA GLY A 55 -8.44 -9.03 -22.54
C GLY A 55 -9.63 -8.93 -21.57
N VAL A 56 -9.43 -8.36 -20.39
CA VAL A 56 -10.51 -8.14 -19.41
C VAL A 56 -11.07 -6.73 -19.58
N THR A 57 -12.39 -6.61 -19.52
CA THR A 57 -13.11 -5.33 -19.41
C THR A 57 -13.64 -5.24 -17.98
N LEU A 58 -13.39 -4.14 -17.29
CA LEU A 58 -13.91 -3.93 -15.95
C LEU A 58 -15.43 -3.69 -16.00
N PRO A 59 -16.20 -4.20 -15.01
CA PRO A 59 -17.65 -4.06 -14.99
C PRO A 59 -18.10 -2.60 -14.84
N VAL A 60 -17.25 -1.77 -14.21
CA VAL A 60 -17.47 -0.34 -14.02
C VAL A 60 -16.20 0.44 -14.34
N THR A 61 -16.36 1.65 -14.89
CA THR A 61 -15.25 2.57 -15.13
C THR A 61 -15.17 3.56 -13.98
N GLY A 62 -14.05 3.58 -13.26
CA GLY A 62 -13.79 4.47 -12.15
C GLY A 62 -12.35 4.30 -11.64
N PHE A 63 -11.97 5.06 -10.61
CA PHE A 63 -10.64 4.93 -9.99
C PHE A 63 -10.45 3.57 -9.31
N GLY A 64 -11.53 2.96 -8.84
CA GLY A 64 -11.52 1.79 -7.99
C GLY A 64 -12.67 1.84 -6.98
N HIS A 65 -12.64 0.93 -6.01
CA HIS A 65 -13.63 0.87 -4.94
C HIS A 65 -12.99 0.48 -3.61
N LEU A 66 -13.68 0.82 -2.52
CA LEU A 66 -13.32 0.42 -1.16
C LEU A 66 -14.22 -0.73 -0.72
N VAL A 67 -13.70 -1.57 0.16
CA VAL A 67 -14.49 -2.64 0.77
C VAL A 67 -14.71 -2.29 2.24
N PRO A 68 -15.97 -2.12 2.68
CA PRO A 68 -16.26 -1.90 4.09
C PRO A 68 -15.76 -3.07 4.94
N SER A 69 -15.24 -2.79 6.13
CA SER A 69 -14.74 -3.83 7.03
C SER A 69 -15.81 -4.84 7.48
N SER A 70 -17.09 -4.49 7.36
CA SER A 70 -18.23 -5.38 7.63
C SER A 70 -18.45 -6.44 6.54
N GLU A 71 -17.90 -6.24 5.35
CA GLU A 71 -18.02 -7.14 4.20
C GLU A 71 -16.80 -8.06 4.13
N ASP A 72 -15.59 -7.48 4.08
CA ASP A 72 -14.33 -8.21 4.19
C ASP A 72 -13.30 -7.39 4.99
N PRO A 73 -12.98 -7.78 6.24
CA PRO A 73 -12.01 -7.05 7.06
C PRO A 73 -10.55 -7.21 6.58
N SER A 74 -10.28 -8.14 5.66
CA SER A 74 -8.96 -8.40 5.10
C SER A 74 -8.64 -7.56 3.87
N LEU A 75 -9.65 -6.91 3.27
CA LEU A 75 -9.56 -6.12 2.05
C LEU A 75 -9.88 -4.65 2.35
N LEU A 76 -9.00 -3.73 1.93
CA LEU A 76 -9.23 -2.30 2.06
C LEU A 76 -9.92 -1.71 0.83
N GLY A 77 -9.55 -2.23 -0.34
CA GLY A 77 -10.07 -1.76 -1.62
C GLY A 77 -9.24 -2.22 -2.80
N ILE A 78 -9.76 -1.91 -3.98
CA ILE A 78 -9.14 -2.22 -5.27
C ILE A 78 -9.05 -0.92 -6.08
N VAL A 79 -7.87 -0.63 -6.61
CA VAL A 79 -7.62 0.50 -7.53
C VAL A 79 -7.52 -0.03 -8.95
N TYR A 80 -8.15 0.65 -9.89
CA TYR A 80 -8.18 0.32 -11.31
C TYR A 80 -7.15 1.18 -12.04
N ASP A 81 -5.88 0.79 -11.94
CA ASP A 81 -4.74 1.58 -12.42
C ASP A 81 -4.85 1.91 -13.92
N SER A 82 -5.32 0.97 -14.75
CA SER A 82 -5.49 1.17 -16.20
C SER A 82 -6.54 2.24 -16.55
N VAL A 83 -7.48 2.53 -15.65
CA VAL A 83 -8.46 3.61 -15.86
C VAL A 83 -7.86 4.96 -15.48
N ALA A 84 -7.14 5.00 -14.36
CA ALA A 84 -6.55 6.24 -13.84
C ALA A 84 -5.33 6.69 -14.66
N PHE A 85 -4.51 5.74 -15.10
CA PHE A 85 -3.26 5.99 -15.81
C PHE A 85 -3.07 4.99 -16.96
N PRO A 86 -3.83 5.11 -18.07
CA PRO A 86 -3.71 4.21 -19.22
C PRO A 86 -2.29 4.15 -19.80
N GLN A 87 -1.49 5.22 -19.62
CA GLN A 87 -0.10 5.27 -20.07
C GLN A 87 0.83 4.34 -19.29
N HIS A 88 0.39 3.83 -18.14
CA HIS A 88 1.14 2.85 -17.35
C HIS A 88 0.86 1.41 -17.80
N ASP A 89 -0.12 1.20 -18.68
CA ASP A 89 -0.33 -0.09 -19.32
C ASP A 89 0.81 -0.34 -20.30
N GLY A 90 1.60 -1.38 -20.03
CA GLY A 90 2.77 -1.70 -20.85
C GLY A 90 2.40 -1.89 -22.33
N THR A 91 3.20 -1.32 -23.23
CA THR A 91 3.07 -1.46 -24.69
C THR A 91 3.50 -2.84 -25.22
N GLY A 92 3.91 -3.74 -24.33
CA GLY A 92 4.38 -5.11 -24.57
C GLY A 92 4.34 -5.93 -23.27
N ALA A 93 4.61 -7.24 -23.37
CA ALA A 93 4.35 -8.27 -22.33
C ALA A 93 4.50 -7.80 -20.88
N ALA A 94 3.36 -7.87 -20.16
CA ALA A 94 3.19 -7.91 -18.71
C ALA A 94 4.25 -7.18 -17.86
N SER A 95 4.20 -5.86 -17.84
CA SER A 95 4.94 -5.07 -16.85
C SER A 95 3.95 -4.44 -15.87
N VAL A 96 4.18 -4.71 -14.59
CA VAL A 96 3.44 -4.20 -13.43
C VAL A 96 4.23 -3.02 -12.86
N ARG A 97 3.57 -1.90 -12.53
CA ARG A 97 4.20 -0.76 -11.86
C ARG A 97 3.47 -0.37 -10.59
N LEU A 98 4.26 -0.05 -9.58
CA LEU A 98 3.93 0.14 -8.17
C LEU A 98 3.36 1.54 -7.92
N THR A 99 2.17 1.67 -7.33
CA THR A 99 1.69 2.93 -6.72
C THR A 99 1.65 2.77 -5.21
N VAL A 100 2.41 3.62 -4.51
CA VAL A 100 2.43 3.72 -3.04
C VAL A 100 1.25 4.59 -2.62
N SER A 101 0.23 4.01 -1.99
CA SER A 101 -0.86 4.80 -1.38
C SER A 101 -0.60 4.99 0.11
N GLY A 102 -0.05 6.17 0.43
CA GLY A 102 -0.23 6.83 1.71
C GLY A 102 -1.55 7.60 1.73
N ARG A 103 -2.04 7.90 2.94
CA ARG A 103 -3.30 8.58 3.29
C ARG A 103 -3.88 9.52 2.21
N TRP A 104 -5.02 9.09 1.65
CA TRP A 104 -6.12 9.78 0.94
C TRP A 104 -5.82 11.14 0.28
N TRP A 105 -5.81 11.17 -1.05
CA TRP A 105 -6.13 12.37 -1.85
C TRP A 105 -7.42 12.12 -2.65
N TRP A 106 -8.36 13.06 -2.53
CA TRP A 106 -9.66 13.04 -3.20
C TRP A 106 -9.51 13.41 -4.68
N TRP A 107 -10.07 12.61 -5.59
CA TRP A 107 -10.48 13.10 -6.91
C TRP A 107 -11.86 12.53 -7.25
N PHE A 108 -12.89 13.37 -7.15
CA PHE A 108 -14.13 13.17 -7.89
C PHE A 108 -14.00 13.90 -9.22
N GLY A 109 -14.10 13.17 -10.32
CA GLY A 109 -14.16 13.76 -11.64
C GLY A 109 -14.46 12.68 -12.66
N GLY A 110 -15.76 12.45 -12.90
CA GLY A 110 -16.21 11.51 -13.92
C GLY A 110 -16.02 12.04 -15.32
N THR A 111 -15.82 11.13 -16.26
CA THR A 111 -16.27 11.26 -17.66
C THR A 111 -16.60 9.87 -18.18
N GLN A 112 -17.85 9.73 -18.61
CA GLN A 112 -18.37 8.59 -19.37
C GLN A 112 -17.63 8.44 -20.71
N GLY A 113 -17.47 7.19 -21.13
CA GLY A 113 -17.29 6.81 -22.52
C GLY A 113 -15.85 6.74 -22.98
N GLN A 114 -15.30 5.53 -22.99
CA GLN A 114 -14.55 5.00 -24.14
C GLN A 114 -14.30 3.50 -23.95
N SER A 115 -14.72 2.71 -24.93
CA SER A 115 -14.31 1.32 -25.08
C SER A 115 -12.83 1.27 -25.45
N TRP A 116 -12.00 0.72 -24.57
CA TRP A 116 -10.62 0.36 -24.90
C TRP A 116 -10.45 -1.14 -24.78
N GLY A 117 -9.95 -1.76 -25.84
CA GLY A 117 -9.41 -3.10 -25.80
C GLY A 117 -8.00 -3.08 -25.22
N ALA A 118 -7.66 -4.20 -24.58
CA ALA A 118 -6.32 -4.67 -24.23
C ALA A 118 -5.71 -4.18 -22.90
N HIS A 119 -5.77 -5.10 -21.92
CA HIS A 119 -5.02 -5.14 -20.65
C HIS A 119 -5.66 -4.35 -19.50
N GLY A 120 -6.03 -5.07 -18.43
CA GLY A 120 -6.50 -4.48 -17.18
C GLY A 120 -5.51 -4.76 -16.06
N ALA A 121 -4.88 -3.71 -15.54
CA ALA A 121 -4.08 -3.72 -14.32
C ALA A 121 -4.95 -3.24 -13.15
N LEU A 122 -4.90 -4.01 -12.07
CA LEU A 122 -5.65 -3.81 -10.84
C LEU A 122 -4.67 -3.88 -9.67
N GLN A 123 -4.80 -2.97 -8.72
CA GLN A 123 -4.08 -3.03 -7.46
C GLN A 123 -5.06 -3.37 -6.34
N VAL A 124 -4.77 -4.44 -5.60
CA VAL A 124 -5.55 -4.89 -4.45
C VAL A 124 -4.79 -4.53 -3.18
N MET A 125 -5.41 -3.75 -2.30
CA MET A 125 -4.86 -3.37 -1.01
C MET A 125 -5.46 -4.26 0.09
N LEU A 126 -4.63 -5.05 0.76
CA LEU A 126 -5.03 -6.00 1.80
C LEU A 126 -4.53 -5.54 3.18
N GLY A 127 -5.36 -5.72 4.20
CA GLY A 127 -5.00 -5.55 5.61
C GLY A 127 -5.36 -4.21 6.24
N GLY A 128 -4.38 -3.48 6.77
CA GLY A 128 -4.59 -2.33 7.64
C GLY A 128 -4.56 -2.71 9.12
N ALA A 129 -5.44 -2.13 9.94
CA ALA A 129 -5.51 -2.42 11.38
C ALA A 129 -5.70 -3.92 11.69
N TRP A 130 -6.29 -4.66 10.74
CA TRP A 130 -6.63 -6.08 10.86
C TRP A 130 -5.59 -7.01 10.22
N PHE A 131 -4.51 -6.50 9.63
CA PHE A 131 -3.56 -7.32 8.86
C PHE A 131 -3.05 -8.52 9.66
N ARG A 132 -2.61 -8.29 10.90
CA ARG A 132 -2.08 -9.35 11.76
C ARG A 132 -3.11 -10.42 12.10
N GLN A 133 -4.38 -10.02 12.26
CA GLN A 133 -5.47 -10.95 12.50
C GLN A 133 -5.81 -11.78 11.27
N SER A 134 -5.77 -11.15 10.08
CA SER A 134 -6.16 -11.80 8.82
C SER A 134 -5.05 -12.65 8.19
N PHE A 135 -3.79 -12.24 8.32
CA PHE A 135 -2.66 -12.85 7.60
C PHE A 135 -1.49 -13.27 8.50
N GLY A 136 -1.47 -12.85 9.77
CA GLY A 136 -0.37 -13.10 10.70
C GLY A 136 0.74 -12.05 10.61
N ASP A 137 1.96 -12.43 11.00
CA ASP A 137 3.10 -11.51 11.01
C ASP A 137 3.45 -11.00 9.60
N PRO A 138 3.36 -9.68 9.33
CA PRO A 138 3.71 -9.06 8.05
C PRO A 138 5.06 -9.48 7.47
N ALA A 139 6.05 -9.76 8.33
CA ALA A 139 7.38 -10.16 7.88
C ALA A 139 7.46 -11.64 7.46
N ALA A 140 6.49 -12.47 7.89
CA ALA A 140 6.48 -13.91 7.67
C ALA A 140 5.34 -14.40 6.75
N VAL A 141 4.42 -13.51 6.32
CA VAL A 141 3.30 -13.91 5.48
C VAL A 141 3.80 -14.45 4.13
N PRO A 142 3.39 -15.68 3.72
CA PRO A 142 3.76 -16.20 2.41
C PRO A 142 3.17 -15.35 1.27
N PRO A 143 3.98 -14.91 0.29
CA PRO A 143 3.49 -14.12 -0.84
C PRO A 143 2.37 -14.81 -1.64
N ALA A 144 2.41 -16.14 -1.73
CA ALA A 144 1.38 -16.95 -2.40
C ALA A 144 0.00 -16.81 -1.74
N LEU A 145 -0.05 -16.66 -0.41
CA LEU A 145 -1.31 -16.48 0.32
C LEU A 145 -1.94 -15.12 0.00
N LEU A 146 -1.13 -14.06 -0.02
CA LEU A 146 -1.58 -12.71 -0.38
C LEU A 146 -2.06 -12.66 -1.83
N LEU A 147 -1.33 -13.32 -2.74
CA LEU A 147 -1.70 -13.42 -4.15
C LEU A 147 -3.04 -14.16 -4.31
N GLN A 148 -3.20 -15.31 -3.67
CA GLN A 148 -4.43 -16.09 -3.73
C GLN A 148 -5.64 -15.29 -3.22
N ARG A 149 -5.45 -14.52 -2.14
CA ARG A 149 -6.49 -13.67 -1.55
C ARG A 149 -6.86 -12.51 -2.46
N ALA A 150 -5.88 -11.84 -3.04
CA ALA A 150 -6.14 -10.79 -4.02
C ALA A 150 -6.86 -11.32 -5.28
N GLN A 151 -6.48 -12.51 -5.77
CA GLN A 151 -7.18 -13.14 -6.89
C GLN A 151 -8.62 -13.55 -6.56
N ALA A 152 -8.90 -13.97 -5.34
CA ALA A 152 -10.27 -14.23 -4.88
C ALA A 152 -11.08 -12.93 -4.84
N ALA A 153 -10.54 -11.87 -4.24
CA ALA A 153 -11.18 -10.56 -4.16
C ALA A 153 -11.56 -9.97 -5.53
N VAL A 154 -10.77 -10.21 -6.58
CA VAL A 154 -11.10 -9.77 -7.95
C VAL A 154 -12.13 -10.67 -8.63
N ARG A 155 -12.19 -11.97 -8.30
CA ARG A 155 -13.15 -12.92 -8.92
C ARG A 155 -14.56 -12.77 -8.36
N ASP A 156 -14.69 -12.35 -7.10
CA ASP A 156 -15.96 -12.26 -6.40
C ASP A 156 -16.69 -10.92 -6.68
N GLN A 157 -16.20 -10.12 -7.64
CA GLN A 157 -16.73 -8.83 -8.09
C GLN A 157 -17.39 -8.96 -9.47
#